data_AF-A0A087STJ6-F1
#
_entry.id   AF-A0A087STJ6-F1
#
_cell.length_a   1.000
_cell.length_b   1.000
_cell.length_c   1.000
_cell.angle_alpha   90.00
_cell.angle_beta   90.00
_cell.angle_gamma   90.00
#
_symmetry.space_group_name_H-M   'P 1'
#
loop_
_entity.id
_entity.type
_entity.pdbx_description
1 polymer ?
#
loop_
_entity_poly.entity_id
_entity_poly.type
_entity_poly.pdbx_seq_one_letter_code
_entity_poly.pdbx_strand_id
1 'polypeptide(L)'
;MAISRVRGPPCIARSPACLQDPEGLFAKKPAASNLLARNMTKRKYGLEDAAELEVKELKAREQKELQRRRDARTPPEDPQQLVTFFLDLPGEEIAWEAARCAPLLTPAFFLQLDRIIGAERFAAKPDATRLKQLEQLRDDITKALEGVKTKLAETVTPAESLKGVLQARDKKAALLELAGKNGINAAFIQLLDENIATAGAAQQQKAVEVMTKLRAEASRYLTA
;
A
#
# COMPACT_ATOMS: atom_id res chain seq x y z
N MET A 1 -51.56 -51.66 8.51
CA MET A 1 -50.90 -52.20 9.71
C MET A 1 -50.06 -53.41 9.31
N ALA A 2 -48.83 -53.47 9.86
CA ALA A 2 -47.91 -54.60 9.95
C ALA A 2 -47.31 -55.22 8.66
N ILE A 3 -46.05 -54.85 8.41
CA ILE A 3 -45.04 -55.50 7.55
C ILE A 3 -44.31 -56.57 8.37
N SER A 4 -44.15 -57.78 7.84
CA SER A 4 -43.02 -58.71 8.12
C SER A 4 -43.23 -60.01 7.35
N ARG A 5 -42.26 -60.78 6.89
CA ARG A 5 -40.79 -60.71 6.74
C ARG A 5 -40.47 -61.88 5.80
N VAL A 6 -39.71 -61.65 4.73
CA VAL A 6 -39.19 -62.72 3.87
C VAL A 6 -37.97 -63.35 4.54
N ARG A 7 -37.93 -64.69 4.63
CA ARG A 7 -36.78 -65.48 5.08
C ARG A 7 -35.90 -65.82 3.87
N GLY A 8 -34.59 -65.60 3.99
CA GLY A 8 -33.55 -66.21 3.15
C GLY A 8 -32.47 -66.85 4.03
N PRO A 9 -31.85 -67.98 3.64
CA PRO A 9 -30.83 -68.69 4.44
C PRO A 9 -29.40 -68.31 3.96
N PRO A 10 -28.32 -68.89 4.55
CA PRO A 10 -27.39 -68.20 5.45
C PRO A 10 -26.08 -67.73 4.79
N CYS A 11 -25.52 -66.62 5.30
CA CYS A 11 -24.14 -66.21 5.04
C CYS A 11 -23.16 -67.02 5.90
N ILE A 12 -22.11 -67.54 5.27
CA ILE A 12 -21.05 -68.34 5.90
C ILE A 12 -20.08 -67.42 6.66
N ALA A 13 -20.02 -67.66 7.98
CA ALA A 13 -18.96 -67.45 8.97
C ALA A 13 -17.87 -66.38 8.75
N ARG A 14 -17.81 -65.42 9.69
CA ARG A 14 -16.53 -64.88 10.18
C ARG A 14 -16.44 -65.15 11.69
N SER A 15 -15.54 -66.06 12.08
CA SER A 15 -15.09 -66.18 13.47
C SER A 15 -13.94 -65.19 13.71
N PRO A 16 -13.92 -64.45 14.85
CA PRO A 16 -12.94 -63.43 15.13
C PRO A 16 -11.85 -63.97 16.05
N ALA A 17 -10.64 -64.21 15.53
CA ALA A 17 -9.44 -64.34 16.36
C ALA A 17 -8.17 -64.26 15.50
N CYS A 18 -7.21 -63.42 15.95
CA CYS A 18 -5.80 -63.40 15.56
C CYS A 18 -5.54 -62.81 14.14
N LEU A 19 -4.97 -61.62 13.96
CA LEU A 19 -3.76 -61.07 14.57
C LEU A 19 -3.95 -59.58 14.87
N GLN A 20 -4.02 -59.23 16.14
CA GLN A 20 -3.77 -57.87 16.61
C GLN A 20 -2.44 -57.94 17.37
N ASP A 21 -1.41 -57.30 16.82
CA ASP A 21 -0.01 -57.36 17.26
C ASP A 21 0.13 -56.87 18.72
N PRO A 22 0.33 -57.76 19.71
CA PRO A 22 0.24 -57.42 21.12
C PRO A 22 1.49 -56.72 21.68
N GLU A 23 2.61 -56.73 20.94
CA GLU A 23 3.89 -56.12 21.35
C GLU A 23 4.17 -54.79 20.62
N GLY A 24 3.28 -54.36 19.71
CA GLY A 24 3.43 -53.10 18.97
C GLY A 24 4.69 -52.99 18.09
N LEU A 25 5.36 -54.12 17.85
CA LEU A 25 6.63 -54.19 17.10
C LEU A 25 6.45 -53.84 15.63
N PHE A 26 5.29 -54.13 15.05
CA PHE A 26 4.91 -53.76 13.70
C PHE A 26 3.93 -52.58 13.69
N ALA A 27 4.26 -51.52 14.44
CA ALA A 27 3.66 -50.21 14.18
C ALA A 27 3.67 -49.99 12.66
N LYS A 28 2.49 -49.82 12.06
CA LYS A 28 2.33 -49.46 10.64
C LYS A 28 3.09 -48.16 10.43
N LYS A 29 4.39 -48.24 10.12
CA LYS A 29 5.17 -47.09 9.69
C LYS A 29 4.41 -46.55 8.48
N PRO A 30 3.90 -45.31 8.51
CA PRO A 30 3.45 -44.70 7.27
C PRO A 30 4.64 -44.81 6.32
N ALA A 31 4.42 -45.41 5.15
CA ALA A 31 5.48 -45.76 4.22
C ALA A 31 6.49 -44.60 4.12
N ALA A 32 7.78 -44.91 4.25
CA ALA A 32 8.87 -43.94 4.12
C ALA A 32 8.91 -43.23 2.73
N SER A 33 7.91 -43.45 1.88
CA SER A 33 7.75 -42.90 0.54
C SER A 33 7.59 -41.37 0.49
N ASN A 34 7.28 -40.71 1.61
CA ASN A 34 7.03 -39.25 1.62
C ASN A 34 8.21 -38.40 2.14
N LEU A 35 9.32 -39.00 2.61
CA LEU A 35 10.49 -38.24 3.08
C LEU A 35 11.26 -37.59 1.93
N LEU A 36 11.42 -38.33 0.82
CA LEU A 36 12.03 -37.82 -0.40
C LEU A 36 11.19 -36.69 -0.99
N ALA A 37 9.87 -36.86 -1.09
CA ALA A 37 8.95 -35.81 -1.50
C ALA A 37 9.07 -34.58 -0.59
N ARG A 38 9.05 -34.76 0.74
CA ARG A 38 9.20 -33.66 1.70
C ARG A 38 10.54 -32.91 1.56
N ASN A 39 11.64 -33.63 1.33
CA ASN A 39 12.97 -33.03 1.15
C ASN A 39 13.09 -32.31 -0.20
N MET A 40 12.51 -32.86 -1.26
CA MET A 40 12.45 -32.20 -2.58
C MET A 40 11.61 -30.93 -2.51
N THR A 41 10.47 -30.97 -1.81
CA THR A 41 9.62 -29.80 -1.55
C THR A 41 10.36 -28.74 -0.73
N LYS A 42 11.06 -29.12 0.34
CA LYS A 42 11.90 -28.18 1.11
C LYS A 42 13.03 -27.57 0.29
N ARG A 43 13.66 -28.33 -0.59
CA ARG A 43 14.70 -27.83 -1.51
C ARG A 43 14.11 -26.86 -2.54
N LYS A 44 12.94 -27.16 -3.10
CA LYS A 44 12.23 -26.27 -4.03
C LYS A 44 11.88 -24.95 -3.35
N TYR A 45 11.23 -24.99 -2.19
CA TYR A 45 10.92 -23.77 -1.43
C TYR A 45 12.19 -23.01 -1.02
N GLY A 46 13.26 -23.68 -0.57
CA GLY A 46 14.51 -23.01 -0.25
C GLY A 46 15.22 -22.37 -1.47
N LEU A 47 15.06 -22.94 -2.66
CA LEU A 47 15.56 -22.36 -3.91
C LEU A 47 14.69 -21.19 -4.38
N GLU A 48 13.37 -21.29 -4.23
CA GLU A 48 12.42 -20.20 -4.48
C GLU A 48 12.69 -19.03 -3.53
N ASP A 49 12.88 -19.30 -2.24
CA ASP A 49 13.27 -18.31 -1.23
C ASP A 49 14.58 -17.63 -1.60
N ALA A 50 15.59 -18.39 -2.05
CA ALA A 50 16.87 -17.84 -2.49
C ALA A 50 16.72 -16.96 -3.75
N ALA A 51 15.95 -17.41 -4.74
CA ALA A 51 15.68 -16.64 -5.96
C ALA A 51 14.89 -15.36 -5.66
N GLU A 52 13.92 -15.43 -4.74
CA GLU A 52 13.19 -14.24 -4.28
C GLU A 52 14.10 -13.23 -3.59
N LEU A 53 15.05 -13.71 -2.77
CA LEU A 53 16.04 -12.86 -2.12
C LEU A 53 16.94 -12.18 -3.15
N GLU A 54 17.44 -12.91 -4.15
CA GLU A 54 18.24 -12.34 -5.24
C GLU A 54 17.46 -11.26 -6.01
N VAL A 55 16.21 -11.51 -6.36
CA VAL A 55 15.35 -10.52 -7.03
C VAL A 55 15.11 -9.29 -6.13
N LYS A 56 14.90 -9.49 -4.83
CA LYS A 56 14.75 -8.39 -3.85
C LYS A 56 16.03 -7.55 -3.77
N GLU A 57 17.20 -8.18 -3.76
CA GLU A 57 18.49 -7.49 -3.75
C GLU A 57 18.73 -6.68 -5.02
N LEU A 58 18.44 -7.25 -6.19
CA LEU A 58 18.57 -6.55 -7.48
C LEU A 58 17.66 -5.31 -7.51
N LYS A 59 16.39 -5.46 -7.15
CA LYS A 59 15.45 -4.33 -7.06
C LYS A 59 15.93 -3.27 -6.06
N ALA A 60 16.47 -3.69 -4.92
CA ALA A 60 17.01 -2.76 -3.94
C ALA A 60 18.24 -1.99 -4.47
N ARG A 61 19.08 -2.61 -5.32
CA ARG A 61 20.19 -1.94 -6.00
C ARG A 61 19.68 -0.93 -7.03
N GLU A 62 18.76 -1.34 -7.89
CA GLU A 62 18.14 -0.47 -8.89
C GLU A 62 17.48 0.75 -8.25
N GLN A 63 16.72 0.55 -7.16
CA GLN A 63 16.10 1.65 -6.41
C GLN A 63 17.14 2.61 -5.83
N LYS A 64 18.26 2.09 -5.30
CA LYS A 64 19.35 2.93 -4.78
C LYS A 64 20.03 3.72 -5.90
N GLU A 65 20.24 3.13 -7.05
CA GLU A 65 20.82 3.80 -8.21
C GLU A 65 19.88 4.89 -8.75
N LEU A 66 18.59 4.59 -8.88
CA LEU A 66 17.57 5.58 -9.24
C LEU A 66 17.53 6.73 -8.24
N GLN A 67 17.60 6.43 -6.95
CA GLN A 67 17.65 7.46 -5.91
C GLN A 67 18.89 8.33 -6.04
N ARG A 68 20.08 7.74 -6.27
CA ARG A 68 21.31 8.50 -6.51
C ARG A 68 21.21 9.42 -7.73
N ARG A 69 20.59 8.96 -8.82
CA ARG A 69 20.36 9.77 -10.03
C ARG A 69 19.44 10.95 -9.73
N ARG A 70 18.37 10.73 -8.96
CA ARG A 70 17.44 11.76 -8.50
C ARG A 70 18.13 12.81 -7.62
N ASP A 71 18.91 12.35 -6.64
CA ASP A 71 19.60 13.23 -5.70
C ASP A 71 20.69 14.07 -6.38
N ALA A 72 21.33 13.52 -7.42
CA ALA A 72 22.33 14.25 -8.22
C ALA A 72 21.71 15.36 -9.08
N ARG A 73 20.42 15.28 -9.43
CA ARG A 73 19.72 16.33 -10.17
C ARG A 73 19.41 17.51 -9.25
N THR A 74 19.69 18.71 -9.76
CA THR A 74 19.35 19.98 -9.11
C THR A 74 18.36 20.73 -9.99
N PRO A 75 17.11 20.94 -9.53
CA PRO A 75 16.12 21.66 -10.32
C PRO A 75 16.48 23.16 -10.39
N PRO A 76 16.38 23.80 -11.57
CA PRO A 76 16.59 25.23 -11.71
C PRO A 76 15.42 26.03 -11.11
N GLU A 77 15.69 27.25 -10.66
CA GLU A 77 14.67 28.15 -10.07
C GLU A 77 13.90 28.95 -11.13
N ASP A 78 14.50 29.20 -12.30
CA ASP A 78 13.87 29.98 -13.36
C ASP A 78 12.76 29.19 -14.06
N PRO A 79 11.52 29.73 -14.21
CA PRO A 79 10.41 29.00 -14.81
C PRO A 79 10.66 28.50 -16.23
N GLN A 80 11.44 29.21 -17.05
CA GLN A 80 11.75 28.76 -18.41
C GLN A 80 12.71 27.57 -18.39
N GLN A 81 13.77 27.67 -17.60
CA GLN A 81 14.73 26.58 -17.41
C GLN A 81 14.09 25.36 -16.75
N LEU A 82 13.09 25.57 -15.90
CA LEU A 82 12.33 24.49 -15.27
C LEU A 82 11.50 23.71 -16.29
N VAL A 83 10.89 24.38 -17.28
CA VAL A 83 10.19 23.68 -18.37
C VAL A 83 11.17 22.82 -19.19
N THR A 84 12.34 23.35 -19.55
CA THR A 84 13.35 22.55 -20.27
C THR A 84 13.84 21.37 -19.44
N PHE A 85 14.07 21.58 -18.15
CA PHE A 85 14.43 20.50 -17.22
C PHE A 85 13.38 19.37 -17.23
N PHE A 86 12.09 19.71 -17.22
CA PHE A 86 11.03 18.70 -17.26
C PHE A 86 10.90 17.99 -18.61
N LEU A 87 11.23 18.64 -19.72
CA LEU A 87 11.24 18.01 -21.04
C LEU A 87 12.39 17.00 -21.21
N ASP A 88 13.51 17.21 -20.50
CA ASP A 88 14.66 16.30 -20.53
C ASP A 88 14.44 15.04 -19.65
N LEU A 89 13.41 15.04 -18.80
CA LEU A 89 13.11 13.93 -17.91
C LEU A 89 12.29 12.83 -18.62
N PRO A 90 12.51 11.56 -18.26
CA PRO A 90 11.61 10.49 -18.68
C PRO A 90 10.26 10.63 -17.98
N GLY A 91 9.17 10.26 -18.69
CA GLY A 91 7.79 10.46 -18.21
C GLY A 91 7.50 9.89 -16.81
N GLU A 92 8.11 8.76 -16.46
CA GLU A 92 7.95 8.12 -15.15
C GLU A 92 8.55 8.95 -13.99
N GLU A 93 9.56 9.78 -14.28
CA GLU A 93 10.25 10.59 -13.26
C GLU A 93 9.60 11.97 -13.06
N ILE A 94 8.78 12.42 -14.01
CA ILE A 94 8.08 13.72 -13.93
C ILE A 94 7.27 13.80 -12.64
N ALA A 95 6.54 12.74 -12.28
CA ALA A 95 5.73 12.73 -11.05
C ALA A 95 6.58 12.90 -9.78
N TRP A 96 7.79 12.31 -9.74
CA TRP A 96 8.69 12.42 -8.61
C TRP A 96 9.31 13.81 -8.53
N GLU A 97 9.84 14.33 -9.65
CA GLU A 97 10.46 15.65 -9.69
C GLU A 97 9.43 16.76 -9.50
N ALA A 98 8.19 16.60 -9.98
CA ALA A 98 7.10 17.53 -9.73
C ALA A 98 6.72 17.58 -8.24
N ALA A 99 6.74 16.44 -7.54
CA ALA A 99 6.53 16.43 -6.09
C ALA A 99 7.65 17.17 -5.33
N ARG A 100 8.91 16.99 -5.75
CA ARG A 100 10.07 17.71 -5.19
C ARG A 100 10.02 19.22 -5.47
N CYS A 101 9.63 19.58 -6.68
CA CYS A 101 9.55 20.96 -7.15
C CYS A 101 8.19 21.63 -6.87
N ALA A 102 7.30 20.98 -6.11
CA ALA A 102 5.99 21.51 -5.74
C ALA A 102 5.99 22.99 -5.28
N PRO A 103 6.96 23.48 -4.48
CA PRO A 103 7.00 24.91 -4.12
C PRO A 103 7.37 25.85 -5.28
N LEU A 104 8.11 25.36 -6.28
CA LEU A 104 8.53 26.13 -7.46
C LEU A 104 7.44 26.15 -8.54
N LEU A 105 6.55 25.14 -8.55
CA LEU A 105 5.42 25.00 -9.47
C LEU A 105 4.26 25.96 -9.11
N THR A 106 4.56 27.25 -9.16
CA THR A 106 3.62 28.34 -8.90
C THR A 106 2.72 28.61 -10.11
N PRO A 107 1.62 29.38 -9.96
CA PRO A 107 0.81 29.81 -11.09
C PRO A 107 1.60 30.54 -12.19
N ALA A 108 2.69 31.23 -11.83
CA ALA A 108 3.57 31.89 -12.78
C ALA A 108 4.29 30.90 -13.72
N PHE A 109 4.65 29.72 -13.21
CA PHE A 109 5.21 28.64 -14.03
C PHE A 109 4.21 28.16 -15.08
N PHE A 110 2.97 27.88 -14.67
CA PHE A 110 1.93 27.42 -15.60
C PHE A 110 1.60 28.48 -16.66
N LEU A 111 1.56 29.75 -16.28
CA LEU A 111 1.42 30.84 -17.26
C LEU A 111 2.57 30.86 -18.27
N GLN A 112 3.80 30.58 -17.83
CA GLN A 112 4.94 30.50 -18.73
C GLN A 112 4.87 29.27 -19.65
N LEU A 113 4.43 28.13 -19.13
CA LEU A 113 4.21 26.91 -19.93
C LEU A 113 3.11 27.12 -20.98
N ASP A 114 1.98 27.73 -20.59
CA ASP A 114 0.88 28.07 -21.49
C ASP A 114 1.31 29.07 -22.58
N ARG A 115 2.20 30.02 -22.26
CA ARG A 115 2.81 30.92 -23.26
C ARG A 115 3.66 30.17 -24.27
N ILE A 116 4.49 29.22 -23.82
CA ILE A 116 5.34 28.39 -24.71
C ILE A 116 4.46 27.52 -25.61
N ILE A 117 3.44 26.88 -25.04
CA ILE A 117 2.43 26.12 -25.79
C ILE A 117 1.73 27.01 -26.82
N GLY A 118 1.32 28.22 -26.43
CA GLY A 118 0.72 29.20 -27.33
C GLY A 118 1.66 29.62 -28.46
N ALA A 119 2.93 29.88 -28.17
CA ALA A 119 3.93 30.25 -29.17
C ALA A 119 4.15 29.14 -30.20
N GLU A 120 4.21 27.87 -29.77
CA GLU A 120 4.33 26.72 -30.67
C GLU A 120 3.05 26.46 -31.48
N ARG A 121 1.87 26.66 -30.87
CA ARG A 121 0.57 26.54 -31.54
C ARG A 121 0.39 27.54 -32.68
N PHE A 122 0.81 28.78 -32.47
CA PHE A 122 0.65 29.89 -33.42
C PHE A 122 1.92 30.20 -34.23
N ALA A 123 2.93 29.33 -34.17
CA ALA A 123 4.12 29.46 -34.97
C ALA A 123 3.80 29.34 -36.47
N ALA A 124 4.57 30.05 -37.32
CA ALA A 124 4.41 30.01 -38.77
C ALA A 124 4.59 28.59 -39.36
N LYS A 125 5.35 27.73 -38.68
CA LYS A 125 5.48 26.30 -38.96
C LYS A 125 5.33 25.52 -37.64
N PRO A 126 4.11 25.09 -37.29
CA PRO A 126 3.88 24.39 -36.04
C PRO A 126 4.45 22.97 -36.09
N ASP A 127 5.21 22.59 -35.06
CA ASP A 127 5.62 21.21 -34.86
C ASP A 127 4.58 20.48 -34.00
N ALA A 128 3.77 19.63 -34.65
CA ALA A 128 2.72 18.86 -33.99
C ALA A 128 3.26 17.88 -32.93
N THR A 129 4.51 17.42 -33.06
CA THR A 129 5.11 16.47 -32.10
C THR A 129 5.49 17.20 -30.82
N ARG A 130 6.20 18.31 -30.95
CA ARG A 130 6.62 19.14 -29.83
C ARG A 130 5.44 19.72 -29.06
N LEU A 131 4.40 20.16 -29.78
CA LEU A 131 3.17 20.66 -29.17
C LEU A 131 2.49 19.59 -28.29
N LYS A 132 2.38 18.36 -28.78
CA LYS A 132 1.83 17.24 -27.99
C LYS A 132 2.67 16.95 -26.74
N GLN A 133 3.99 16.99 -26.86
CA GLN A 133 4.88 16.79 -25.71
C GLN A 133 4.68 17.85 -24.62
N LEU A 134 4.54 19.12 -25.00
CA LEU A 134 4.30 20.21 -24.07
C LEU A 134 2.91 20.13 -23.39
N GLU A 135 1.88 19.77 -24.16
CA GLU A 135 0.52 19.56 -23.63
C GLU A 135 0.48 18.38 -22.67
N GLN A 136 1.11 17.27 -23.04
CA GLN A 136 1.23 16.10 -22.17
C GLN A 136 2.00 16.45 -20.88
N LEU A 137 3.11 17.20 -20.99
CA LEU A 137 3.87 17.64 -19.82
C LEU A 137 3.01 18.46 -18.86
N ARG A 138 2.20 19.40 -19.38
CA ARG A 138 1.28 20.20 -18.58
C ARG A 138 0.30 19.32 -17.81
N ASP A 139 -0.27 18.32 -18.46
CA ASP A 139 -1.22 17.40 -17.84
C ASP A 139 -0.56 16.51 -16.80
N ASP A 140 0.64 15.99 -17.07
CA ASP A 140 1.39 15.11 -16.17
C ASP A 140 1.83 15.85 -14.90
N ILE A 141 2.31 17.10 -15.01
CA ILE A 141 2.63 17.94 -13.85
C ILE A 141 1.37 18.22 -13.02
N THR A 142 0.25 18.54 -13.68
CA THR A 142 -1.02 18.83 -12.97
C THR A 142 -1.50 17.62 -12.18
N LYS A 143 -1.52 16.44 -12.81
CA LYS A 143 -1.88 15.17 -12.14
C LYS A 143 -0.93 14.84 -10.99
N ALA A 144 0.37 15.09 -11.15
CA ALA A 144 1.35 14.86 -10.09
C ALA A 144 1.07 15.74 -8.86
N LEU A 145 0.79 17.04 -9.08
CA LEU A 145 0.47 17.96 -7.98
C LEU A 145 -0.85 17.60 -7.28
N GLU A 146 -1.87 17.20 -8.03
CA GLU A 146 -3.13 16.69 -7.46
C GLU A 146 -2.87 15.43 -6.63
N GLY A 147 -2.08 14.48 -7.14
CA GLY A 147 -1.69 13.28 -6.41
C GLY A 147 -0.93 13.59 -5.10
N VAL A 148 -0.05 14.59 -5.10
CA VAL A 148 0.63 15.06 -3.88
C VAL A 148 -0.38 15.65 -2.89
N LYS A 149 -1.31 16.49 -3.34
CA LYS A 149 -2.35 17.08 -2.47
C LYS A 149 -3.23 16.00 -1.84
N THR A 150 -3.66 15.01 -2.61
CA THR A 150 -4.46 13.89 -2.09
C THR A 150 -3.70 13.10 -1.03
N LYS A 151 -2.43 12.74 -1.30
CA LYS A 151 -1.59 12.03 -0.31
C LYS A 151 -1.35 12.84 0.95
N LEU A 152 -1.18 14.16 0.84
CA LEU A 152 -1.04 15.05 2.00
C LEU A 152 -2.33 15.08 2.83
N ALA A 153 -3.50 15.11 2.19
CA ALA A 153 -4.79 15.05 2.86
C ALA A 153 -5.07 13.69 3.53
N GLU A 154 -4.50 12.60 3.00
CA GLU A 154 -4.60 11.27 3.58
C GLU A 154 -3.64 11.04 4.76
N THR A 155 -2.47 11.69 4.78
CA THR A 155 -1.40 11.36 5.73
C THR A 155 -1.07 12.47 6.72
N VAL A 156 -0.82 13.69 6.23
CA VAL A 156 -0.32 14.80 7.06
C VAL A 156 -1.46 15.45 7.80
N THR A 157 -2.56 15.80 7.12
CA THR A 157 -3.68 16.49 7.76
C THR A 157 -4.34 15.67 8.88
N PRO A 158 -4.53 14.33 8.76
CA PRO A 158 -5.06 13.54 9.86
C PRO A 158 -4.07 13.40 11.01
N ALA A 159 -2.76 13.32 10.73
CA ALA A 159 -1.72 13.25 11.76
C ALA A 159 -1.64 14.55 12.58
N GLU A 160 -1.67 15.72 11.93
CA GLU A 160 -1.70 17.02 12.60
C GLU A 160 -2.96 17.20 13.43
N SER A 161 -4.11 16.81 12.86
CA SER A 161 -5.42 16.80 13.53
C SER A 161 -5.40 15.93 14.79
N LEU A 162 -4.88 14.70 14.67
CA LEU A 162 -4.82 13.75 15.78
C LEU A 162 -3.87 14.25 16.87
N LYS A 163 -2.72 14.81 16.49
CA LYS A 163 -1.78 15.44 17.42
C LYS A 163 -2.45 16.58 18.20
N GLY A 164 -3.22 17.43 17.52
CA GLY A 164 -4.00 18.50 18.15
C GLY A 164 -5.01 17.96 19.18
N VAL A 165 -5.79 16.94 18.81
CA VAL A 165 -6.77 16.31 19.71
C VAL A 165 -6.10 15.65 20.93
N LEU A 166 -4.94 15.00 20.74
CA LEU A 166 -4.22 14.33 21.83
C LEU A 166 -3.56 15.31 22.79
N GLN A 167 -3.14 16.49 22.32
CA GLN A 167 -2.56 17.55 23.14
C GLN A 167 -3.60 18.41 23.86
N ALA A 168 -4.83 18.46 23.35
CA ALA A 168 -5.91 19.22 23.95
C ALA A 168 -6.25 18.70 25.38
N ARG A 169 -6.50 19.65 26.29
CA ARG A 169 -6.98 19.34 27.65
C ARG A 169 -8.32 18.60 27.61
N ASP A 170 -9.25 19.11 26.79
CA ASP A 170 -10.58 18.56 26.58
C ASP A 170 -10.71 17.93 25.20
N LYS A 171 -10.40 16.64 25.12
CA LYS A 171 -10.35 15.88 23.85
C LYS A 171 -11.69 15.85 23.12
N LYS A 172 -12.81 15.86 23.85
CA LYS A 172 -14.17 15.87 23.29
C LYS A 172 -14.51 17.18 22.60
N ALA A 173 -14.16 18.30 23.23
CA ALA A 173 -14.37 19.63 22.64
C ALA A 173 -13.50 19.79 21.38
N ALA A 174 -12.23 19.35 21.45
CA ALA A 174 -11.33 19.36 20.30
C ALA A 174 -11.86 18.48 19.14
N LEU A 175 -12.40 17.29 19.43
CA LEU A 175 -13.04 16.44 18.41
C LEU A 175 -14.26 17.11 17.79
N LEU A 176 -15.08 17.81 18.58
CA LEU A 176 -16.27 18.49 18.09
C LEU A 176 -15.92 19.69 17.20
N GLU A 177 -14.88 20.45 17.56
CA GLU A 177 -14.34 21.51 16.69
C GLU A 177 -13.79 20.95 15.37
N LEU A 178 -13.14 19.79 15.42
CA LEU A 178 -12.57 19.13 14.26
C LEU A 178 -13.65 18.54 13.34
N ALA A 179 -14.71 17.99 13.94
CA ALA A 179 -15.93 17.58 13.24
C ALA A 179 -16.58 18.76 12.51
N GLY A 180 -16.67 19.93 13.16
CA GLY A 180 -17.22 21.15 12.57
C GLY A 180 -16.42 21.67 11.35
N LYS A 181 -15.15 21.28 11.21
CA LYS A 181 -14.29 21.61 10.07
C LYS A 181 -14.21 20.51 9.01
N ASN A 182 -15.03 19.45 9.11
CA ASN A 182 -14.93 18.24 8.27
C ASN A 182 -13.53 17.61 8.30
N GLY A 183 -12.85 17.66 9.45
CA GLY A 183 -11.52 17.05 9.63
C GLY A 183 -11.55 15.57 9.97
N ILE A 184 -12.73 15.01 10.26
CA ILE A 184 -12.91 13.60 10.62
C ILE A 184 -13.26 12.81 9.36
N ASN A 185 -12.21 12.41 8.66
CA ASN A 185 -12.30 11.65 7.41
C ASN A 185 -11.90 10.18 7.64
N ALA A 186 -12.14 9.32 6.65
CA ALA A 186 -11.77 7.90 6.71
C ALA A 186 -10.28 7.69 7.08
N ALA A 187 -9.39 8.52 6.53
CA ALA A 187 -7.96 8.49 6.83
C ALA A 187 -7.64 8.76 8.31
N PHE A 188 -8.40 9.63 8.98
CA PHE A 188 -8.23 9.91 10.42
C PHE A 188 -8.57 8.69 11.29
N ILE A 189 -9.65 7.98 10.94
CA ILE A 189 -10.04 6.75 11.65
C ILE A 189 -9.05 5.62 11.39
N GLN A 190 -8.58 5.47 10.14
CA GLN A 190 -7.55 4.48 9.81
C GLN A 190 -6.26 4.72 10.59
N LEU A 191 -5.79 5.97 10.69
CA LEU A 191 -4.61 6.31 11.48
C LEU A 191 -4.80 5.99 12.98
N LEU A 192 -6.01 6.21 13.53
CA LEU A 192 -6.33 5.79 14.90
C LEU A 192 -6.26 4.27 15.07
N ASP A 193 -6.78 3.51 14.11
CA ASP A 193 -6.75 2.04 14.14
C ASP A 193 -5.33 1.47 14.07
N GLU A 194 -4.49 2.03 13.19
CA GLU A 194 -3.07 1.69 13.10
C GLU A 194 -2.33 2.00 14.41
N ASN A 195 -2.60 3.16 15.02
CA ASN A 195 -2.01 3.54 16.30
C ASN A 195 -2.48 2.64 17.46
N ILE A 196 -3.75 2.21 17.46
CA ILE A 196 -4.26 1.24 18.44
C ILE A 196 -3.55 -0.11 18.28
N ALA A 197 -3.39 -0.60 17.05
CA ALA A 197 -2.71 -1.85 16.76
C ALA A 197 -1.24 -1.82 17.18
N THR A 198 -0.51 -0.74 16.85
CA THR A 198 0.89 -0.57 17.24
C THR A 198 1.07 -0.42 18.75
N ALA A 199 0.21 0.34 19.43
CA ALA A 199 0.22 0.47 20.89
C ALA A 199 -0.11 -0.86 21.60
N GLY A 200 -1.02 -1.65 21.02
CA GLY A 200 -1.34 -3.01 21.49
C GLY A 200 -0.16 -3.95 21.37
N ALA A 201 0.54 -3.96 20.23
CA ALA A 201 1.76 -4.72 20.03
C ALA A 201 2.88 -4.30 21.01
N ALA A 202 2.95 -3.01 21.35
CA ALA A 202 3.88 -2.45 22.33
C ALA A 202 3.42 -2.59 23.80
N GLN A 203 2.30 -3.28 24.07
CA GLN A 203 1.71 -3.50 25.40
C GLN A 203 1.37 -2.21 26.19
N GLN A 204 1.12 -1.10 25.50
CA GLN A 204 0.75 0.17 26.14
C GLN A 204 -0.77 0.26 26.39
N GLN A 205 -1.27 -0.50 27.37
CA GLN A 205 -2.70 -0.66 27.64
C GLN A 205 -3.44 0.67 27.87
N LYS A 206 -2.84 1.61 28.60
CA LYS A 206 -3.43 2.93 28.86
C LYS A 206 -3.64 3.75 27.58
N ALA A 207 -2.71 3.65 26.62
CA ALA A 207 -2.82 4.36 25.34
C ALA A 207 -3.94 3.73 24.49
N VAL A 208 -4.00 2.40 24.45
CA VAL A 208 -5.05 1.64 23.74
C VAL A 208 -6.43 2.03 24.26
N GLU A 209 -6.64 2.09 25.57
CA GLU A 209 -7.94 2.46 26.15
C GLU A 209 -8.37 3.88 25.76
N VAL A 210 -7.43 4.84 25.81
CA VAL A 210 -7.71 6.24 25.46
C VAL A 210 -8.03 6.37 23.98
N MET A 211 -7.25 5.76 23.10
CA MET A 211 -7.46 5.82 21.65
C MET A 211 -8.71 5.07 21.21
N THR A 212 -9.06 3.94 21.85
CA THR A 212 -10.30 3.21 21.56
C THR A 212 -11.54 4.04 21.90
N LYS A 213 -11.51 4.79 23.02
CA LYS A 213 -12.58 5.73 23.38
C LYS A 213 -12.68 6.87 22.37
N LEU A 214 -11.55 7.46 21.97
CA LEU A 214 -11.50 8.52 20.96
C LEU A 214 -12.03 8.05 19.61
N ARG A 215 -11.64 6.85 19.16
CA ARG A 215 -12.16 6.23 17.93
C ARG A 215 -13.67 6.09 17.96
N ALA A 216 -14.23 5.61 19.08
CA ALA A 216 -15.68 5.43 19.23
C ALA A 216 -16.47 6.75 19.24
N GLU A 217 -15.85 7.85 19.68
CA GLU A 217 -16.45 9.18 19.62
C GLU A 217 -16.29 9.81 18.23
N ALA A 218 -15.10 9.69 17.63
CA ALA A 218 -14.82 10.21 16.29
C ALA A 218 -15.66 9.53 15.20
N SER A 219 -15.94 8.23 15.32
CA SER A 219 -16.76 7.50 14.35
C SER A 219 -18.19 8.01 14.23
N ARG A 220 -18.71 8.70 15.26
CA ARG A 220 -20.04 9.34 15.24
C ARG A 220 -20.10 10.56 14.34
N TYR A 221 -18.94 11.16 14.06
CA TYR A 221 -18.78 12.36 13.28
C TYR A 221 -18.11 12.08 11.93
N LEU A 222 -18.02 10.81 11.53
CA LEU A 222 -17.49 10.43 10.24
C LEU A 222 -18.41 10.99 9.15
N THR A 223 -17.91 11.97 8.42
CA THR A 223 -18.56 12.47 7.21
C THR A 223 -18.18 11.56 6.05
N ALA A 224 -19.19 11.03 5.37
CA ALA A 224 -19.03 10.26 4.13
C ALA A 224 -18.70 11.18 2.95
#